data_AF-A0A7U4DNR7-F1
#
_entry.id   AF-A0A7U4DNR7-F1
#
_cell.length_a   1.000
_cell.length_b   1.000
_cell.length_c   1.000
_cell.angle_alpha   90.00
_cell.angle_beta   90.00
_cell.angle_gamma   90.00
#
_symmetry.space_group_name_H-M   'P 1'
#
loop_
_entity.id
_entity.type
_entity.pdbx_description
1 polymer ?
#
loop_
_entity_poly.entity_id
_entity_poly.type
_entity_poly.pdbx_seq_one_letter_code
_entity_poly.pdbx_strand_id
1 'polypeptide(L)'
;MKRMAFGITLFAVLLLFGDRLTHASEAQAALTGRTSVYRYEIPESLSPEEKNWFKTFQEGNFLSEGWQQISAEIMAKTPPEQRSAQKIALDNLGRKIGMEWSRANDVRKVDSTMLQEWGDILRTTARKNPQQLASAIAYIDQEVDAVLD
;
A
#
# COMPACT_ATOMS: atom_id res chain seq x y z
N MET A 1 -6.48 -47.74 57.01
CA MET A 1 -5.70 -48.86 56.46
C MET A 1 -5.69 -48.78 54.93
N LYS A 2 -4.48 -48.86 54.36
CA LYS A 2 -4.10 -49.40 53.03
C LYS A 2 -4.91 -49.05 51.77
N ARG A 3 -4.18 -48.39 50.86
CA ARG A 3 -4.37 -48.29 49.40
C ARG A 3 -4.40 -49.67 48.74
N MET A 4 -5.09 -49.78 47.60
CA MET A 4 -4.67 -50.40 46.31
C MET A 4 -5.92 -50.48 45.39
N ALA A 5 -5.98 -49.73 44.28
CA ALA A 5 -5.36 -49.96 42.96
C ALA A 5 -6.18 -50.95 42.10
N PHE A 6 -6.69 -50.48 40.96
CA PHE A 6 -6.90 -51.28 39.75
C PHE A 6 -6.95 -50.33 38.55
N GLY A 7 -6.02 -50.50 37.60
CA GLY A 7 -6.07 -49.89 36.28
C GLY A 7 -6.77 -50.80 35.30
N ILE A 8 -7.34 -50.22 34.23
CA ILE A 8 -7.63 -50.87 32.94
C ILE A 8 -7.37 -49.81 31.85
N THR A 9 -6.53 -50.19 30.88
CA THR A 9 -6.25 -49.51 29.62
C THR A 9 -7.32 -49.85 28.59
N LEU A 10 -7.89 -48.90 27.84
CA LEU A 10 -8.19 -49.09 26.41
C LEU A 10 -8.47 -47.77 25.65
N PHE A 11 -7.94 -47.77 24.43
CA PHE A 11 -7.95 -46.80 23.34
C PHE A 11 -9.34 -46.25 22.92
N ALA A 12 -9.42 -44.96 22.60
CA ALA A 12 -10.44 -44.38 21.73
C ALA A 12 -9.92 -43.14 20.96
N VAL A 13 -9.46 -43.42 19.74
CA VAL A 13 -9.57 -42.69 18.46
C VAL A 13 -9.92 -41.18 18.47
N LEU A 14 -9.00 -40.41 17.87
CA LEU A 14 -9.16 -39.20 17.01
C LEU A 14 -10.56 -38.58 16.92
N LEU A 15 -10.67 -37.26 17.12
CA LEU A 15 -11.26 -36.32 16.15
C LEU A 15 -10.93 -34.84 16.53
N LEU A 16 -10.27 -34.16 15.58
CA LEU A 16 -10.52 -32.78 15.15
C LEU A 16 -9.95 -31.58 15.94
N PHE A 17 -8.84 -31.06 15.39
CA PHE A 17 -8.63 -29.67 14.96
C PHE A 17 -9.30 -28.51 15.68
N GLY A 18 -8.45 -27.56 16.08
CA GLY A 18 -8.70 -26.14 15.87
C GLY A 18 -8.82 -25.33 17.15
N ASP A 19 -7.71 -24.74 17.62
CA ASP A 19 -7.74 -23.44 18.32
C ASP A 19 -6.36 -22.90 18.75
N ARG A 20 -5.34 -22.92 17.87
CA ARG A 20 -4.08 -22.19 18.14
C ARG A 20 -3.40 -21.63 16.88
N LEU A 21 -4.14 -20.89 16.05
CA LEU A 21 -3.56 -20.27 14.86
C LEU A 21 -3.91 -18.79 14.67
N THR A 22 -4.30 -18.09 15.73
CA THR A 22 -4.67 -16.66 15.65
C THR A 22 -3.64 -15.71 16.27
N HIS A 23 -2.75 -16.16 17.16
CA HIS A 23 -1.71 -15.28 17.74
C HIS A 23 -0.33 -15.38 17.07
N ALA A 24 -0.13 -16.34 16.17
CA ALA A 24 1.12 -16.47 15.44
C ALA A 24 1.25 -15.45 14.29
N SER A 25 0.13 -14.98 13.73
CA SER A 25 0.17 -14.09 12.56
C SER A 25 0.61 -12.66 12.91
N GLU A 26 0.21 -12.13 14.07
CA GLU A 26 0.58 -10.78 14.51
C GLU A 26 2.07 -10.67 14.85
N ALA A 27 2.62 -11.69 15.52
CA ALA A 27 4.05 -11.77 15.83
C ALA A 27 4.91 -12.03 14.57
N GLN A 28 4.41 -12.80 13.61
CA GLN A 28 5.08 -13.04 12.32
C GLN A 28 5.05 -11.79 11.41
N ALA A 29 4.01 -10.96 11.49
CA ALA A 29 3.95 -9.68 10.79
C ALA A 29 4.95 -8.65 11.37
N ALA A 30 5.25 -8.70 12.67
CA ALA A 30 6.27 -7.85 13.29
C ALA A 30 7.72 -8.32 13.04
N LEU A 31 7.93 -9.63 12.83
CA LEU A 31 9.24 -10.23 12.59
C LEU A 31 9.64 -10.26 11.11
N THR A 32 8.67 -10.26 10.20
CA THR A 32 8.93 -10.05 8.78
C THR A 32 8.91 -8.56 8.53
N GLY A 33 10.08 -7.92 8.44
CA GLY A 33 10.23 -6.55 7.93
C GLY A 33 9.83 -6.43 6.45
N ARG A 34 8.70 -7.02 6.04
CA ARG A 34 8.06 -6.88 4.75
C ARG A 34 6.97 -5.85 4.89
N THR A 35 7.41 -4.60 4.77
CA THR A 35 6.61 -3.51 4.23
C THR A 35 5.73 -4.02 3.09
N SER A 36 4.47 -3.60 3.13
CA SER A 36 3.40 -3.93 2.18
C SER A 36 3.90 -4.22 0.76
N VAL A 37 3.57 -5.41 0.25
CA VAL A 37 3.80 -5.81 -1.14
C VAL A 37 2.79 -5.07 -2.02
N TYR A 38 2.87 -3.73 -2.11
CA TYR A 38 2.25 -3.06 -3.24
C TYR A 38 3.06 -3.47 -4.47
N ARG A 39 2.40 -4.24 -5.34
CA ARG A 39 2.94 -4.61 -6.64
C ARG A 39 2.21 -3.74 -7.64
N TYR A 40 2.91 -2.79 -8.24
CA TYR A 40 2.38 -1.99 -9.32
C TYR A 40 2.63 -2.71 -10.65
N GLU A 41 1.76 -2.47 -11.61
CA GLU A 41 1.92 -2.94 -12.98
C GLU A 41 2.57 -1.84 -13.81
N ILE A 42 3.58 -2.20 -14.60
CA ILE A 42 4.21 -1.28 -15.54
C ILE A 42 3.33 -1.26 -16.80
N PRO A 43 2.74 -0.12 -17.21
CA PRO A 43 1.90 -0.08 -18.39
C PRO A 43 2.69 -0.47 -19.65
N GLU A 44 2.13 -1.39 -20.44
CA GLU A 44 2.80 -1.90 -21.64
C GLU A 44 3.03 -0.82 -22.70
N SER A 45 2.15 0.19 -22.72
CA SER A 45 2.17 1.33 -23.65
C SER A 45 3.37 2.26 -23.50
N LEU A 46 4.11 2.17 -22.38
CA LEU A 46 5.30 2.98 -22.15
C LEU A 46 6.48 2.47 -22.98
N SER A 47 7.27 3.40 -23.51
CA SER A 47 8.58 3.12 -24.09
C SER A 47 9.54 2.54 -23.05
N PRO A 48 10.64 1.86 -23.46
CA PRO A 48 11.61 1.31 -22.50
C PRO A 48 12.18 2.34 -21.52
N GLU A 49 12.38 3.59 -21.97
CA GLU A 49 12.89 4.67 -21.12
C GLU A 49 11.83 5.12 -20.11
N GLU A 50 10.60 5.38 -20.56
CA GLU A 50 9.48 5.73 -19.67
C GLU A 50 9.21 4.62 -18.65
N LYS A 51 9.38 3.34 -19.02
CA LYS A 51 9.28 2.21 -18.07
C LYS A 51 10.29 2.30 -16.94
N ASN A 52 11.53 2.71 -17.23
CA ASN A 52 12.55 2.92 -16.20
C ASN A 52 12.18 4.09 -15.27
N TRP A 53 11.72 5.21 -15.84
CA TRP A 53 11.31 6.37 -15.04
C TRP A 53 10.03 6.12 -14.24
N PHE A 54 9.07 5.37 -14.78
CA PHE A 54 7.87 4.93 -14.08
C PHE A 54 8.25 4.04 -12.89
N LYS A 55 9.21 3.13 -13.08
CA LYS A 55 9.77 2.34 -11.99
C LYS A 55 10.42 3.23 -10.92
N THR A 56 11.21 4.23 -11.31
CA THR A 56 11.78 5.22 -10.37
C THR A 56 10.70 6.01 -9.62
N PHE A 57 9.61 6.40 -10.28
CA PHE A 57 8.48 7.07 -9.64
C PHE A 57 7.83 6.16 -8.57
N GLN A 58 7.65 4.89 -8.88
CA GLN A 58 7.00 3.94 -7.98
C GLN A 58 7.90 3.54 -6.79
N GLU A 59 9.18 3.24 -7.06
CA GLU A 59 10.12 2.71 -6.08
C GLU A 59 10.89 3.81 -5.33
N GLY A 60 10.97 5.00 -5.91
CA GLY A 60 11.78 6.09 -5.42
C GLY A 60 13.24 5.96 -5.85
N ASN A 61 14.08 6.80 -5.26
CA ASN A 61 15.52 6.78 -5.44
C ASN A 61 16.21 7.29 -4.17
N PHE A 62 17.51 7.55 -4.24
CA PHE A 62 18.29 8.01 -3.09
C PHE A 62 17.84 9.37 -2.52
N LEU A 63 17.23 10.24 -3.34
CA LEU A 63 16.84 11.59 -2.97
C LEU A 63 15.37 11.71 -2.56
N SER A 64 14.52 10.78 -3.01
CA SER A 64 13.06 10.88 -2.82
C SER A 64 12.40 9.52 -2.64
N GLU A 65 11.44 9.45 -1.74
CA GLU A 65 10.57 8.30 -1.54
C GLU A 65 9.72 8.01 -2.79
N GLY A 66 9.50 6.73 -3.07
CA GLY A 66 8.62 6.28 -4.15
C GLY A 66 7.14 6.33 -3.78
N TRP A 67 6.29 6.38 -4.80
CA TRP A 67 4.84 6.39 -4.64
C TRP A 67 4.32 5.21 -3.80
N GLN A 68 4.95 4.04 -3.92
CA GLN A 68 4.54 2.83 -3.18
C GLN A 68 4.73 3.01 -1.66
N GLN A 69 5.86 3.59 -1.25
CA GLN A 69 6.12 3.88 0.15
C GLN A 69 5.16 4.93 0.68
N ILE A 70 4.99 6.04 -0.05
CA ILE A 70 4.06 7.12 0.29
C ILE A 70 2.63 6.57 0.48
N SER A 71 2.17 5.77 -0.49
CA SER A 71 0.84 5.15 -0.45
C SER A 71 0.68 4.21 0.75
N ALA A 72 1.69 3.40 1.07
CA ALA A 72 1.66 2.53 2.25
C ALA A 72 1.56 3.34 3.56
N GLU A 73 2.31 4.43 3.68
CA GLU A 73 2.26 5.31 4.85
C GLU A 73 0.94 6.05 5.01
N ILE A 74 0.31 6.45 3.90
CA ILE A 74 -1.04 7.03 3.89
C ILE A 74 -2.05 5.97 4.34
N MET A 75 -2.03 4.77 3.74
CA MET A 75 -2.98 3.69 4.05
C MET A 75 -2.89 3.17 5.48
N ALA A 76 -1.71 3.23 6.10
CA ALA A 76 -1.53 2.93 7.51
C ALA A 76 -2.31 3.89 8.44
N LYS A 77 -2.55 5.12 8.00
CA LYS A 77 -3.29 6.16 8.76
C LYS A 77 -4.77 6.23 8.37
N THR A 78 -5.16 5.61 7.27
CA THR A 78 -6.55 5.59 6.79
C THR A 78 -7.42 4.67 7.64
N PRO A 79 -8.65 5.11 8.02
CA PRO A 79 -9.62 4.29 8.72
C PRO A 79 -9.95 2.98 7.96
N PRO A 80 -10.09 1.84 8.66
CA PRO A 80 -10.31 0.54 8.01
C PRO A 80 -11.48 0.52 7.01
N GLU A 81 -12.59 1.19 7.35
CA GLU A 81 -13.80 1.28 6.53
C GLU A 81 -13.61 2.03 5.20
N GLN A 82 -12.56 2.86 5.12
CA GLN A 82 -12.19 3.62 3.93
C GLN A 82 -11.02 2.98 3.17
N ARG A 83 -10.19 2.17 3.82
CA ARG A 83 -8.90 1.74 3.26
C ARG A 83 -8.98 1.11 1.87
N SER A 84 -10.01 0.29 1.59
CA SER A 84 -10.15 -0.38 0.28
C SER A 84 -10.39 0.61 -0.87
N ALA A 85 -11.37 1.50 -0.73
CA ALA A 85 -11.72 2.46 -1.77
C ALA A 85 -10.59 3.49 -1.99
N GLN A 86 -9.97 3.97 -0.91
CA GLN A 86 -8.89 4.94 -0.95
C GLN A 86 -7.62 4.33 -1.55
N LYS A 87 -7.37 3.03 -1.31
CA LYS A 87 -6.27 2.31 -1.96
C LYS A 87 -6.45 2.27 -3.48
N ILE A 88 -7.65 1.89 -3.95
CA ILE A 88 -7.95 1.86 -5.39
C ILE A 88 -7.76 3.24 -6.02
N ALA A 89 -8.26 4.29 -5.35
CA ALA A 89 -8.13 5.66 -5.83
C ALA A 89 -6.65 6.11 -5.91
N LEU A 90 -5.84 5.80 -4.89
CA LEU A 90 -4.40 6.11 -4.90
C LEU A 90 -3.61 5.30 -5.94
N ASP A 91 -3.97 4.03 -6.15
CA ASP A 91 -3.32 3.20 -7.17
C ASP A 91 -3.59 3.78 -8.57
N ASN A 92 -4.83 4.19 -8.83
CA ASN A 92 -5.22 4.84 -10.09
C ASN A 92 -4.53 6.21 -10.28
N LEU A 93 -4.52 7.03 -9.23
CA LEU A 93 -3.88 8.34 -9.25
C LEU A 93 -2.37 8.21 -9.50
N GLY A 94 -1.70 7.33 -8.75
CA GLY A 94 -0.28 7.06 -8.93
C GLY A 94 0.07 6.55 -10.33
N ARG A 95 -0.79 5.70 -10.90
CA ARG A 95 -0.61 5.25 -12.29
C ARG A 95 -0.72 6.42 -13.28
N LYS A 96 -1.74 7.28 -13.13
CA LYS A 96 -1.97 8.45 -14.01
C LYS A 96 -0.78 9.41 -13.95
N ILE A 97 -0.41 9.82 -12.74
CA ILE A 97 0.73 10.72 -12.49
C ILE A 97 2.03 10.10 -13.00
N GLY A 98 2.32 8.85 -12.62
CA GLY A 98 3.56 8.18 -12.96
C GLY A 98 3.76 8.04 -14.47
N MET A 99 2.68 7.74 -15.21
CA MET A 99 2.74 7.65 -16.67
C MET A 99 3.14 8.97 -17.29
N GLU A 100 2.54 10.09 -16.87
CA GLU A 100 2.90 11.40 -17.40
C GLU A 100 4.31 11.83 -16.97
N TRP A 101 4.64 11.72 -15.69
CA TRP A 101 5.93 12.19 -15.16
C TRP A 101 7.12 11.40 -15.72
N SER A 102 6.89 10.15 -16.14
CA SER A 102 7.91 9.30 -16.78
C SER A 102 8.30 9.72 -18.20
N ARG A 103 7.55 10.64 -18.82
CA ARG A 103 7.87 11.19 -20.14
C ARG A 103 9.13 12.06 -20.08
N ALA A 104 9.70 12.33 -21.25
CA ALA A 104 10.83 13.24 -21.37
C ALA A 104 10.48 14.64 -20.82
N ASN A 105 11.46 15.28 -20.16
CA ASN A 105 11.27 16.52 -19.41
C ASN A 105 10.77 17.69 -20.27
N ASP A 106 11.05 17.67 -21.57
CA ASP A 106 10.66 18.69 -22.55
C ASP A 106 9.20 18.59 -23.00
N VAL A 107 8.55 17.45 -22.77
CA VAL A 107 7.15 17.20 -23.19
C VAL A 107 6.20 16.86 -22.05
N ARG A 108 6.71 16.45 -20.89
CA ARG A 108 5.87 16.09 -19.74
C ARG A 108 5.14 17.33 -19.22
N LYS A 109 3.86 17.17 -18.90
CA LYS A 109 3.04 18.23 -18.30
C LYS A 109 3.08 18.23 -16.77
N VAL A 110 3.34 17.06 -16.17
CA VAL A 110 3.51 16.90 -14.73
C VAL A 110 4.99 16.96 -14.38
N ASP A 111 5.38 17.97 -13.60
CA ASP A 111 6.75 18.16 -13.13
C ASP A 111 6.96 17.70 -11.68
N SER A 112 8.21 17.74 -11.23
CA SER A 112 8.57 17.30 -9.87
C SER A 112 8.08 18.25 -8.76
N THR A 113 7.77 19.51 -9.07
CA THR A 113 7.20 20.46 -8.10
C THR A 113 5.76 20.06 -7.78
N MET A 114 4.96 19.76 -8.80
CA MET A 114 3.60 19.25 -8.64
C MET A 114 3.59 17.95 -7.82
N LEU A 115 4.51 17.02 -8.10
CA LEU A 115 4.63 15.79 -7.30
C LEU A 115 4.88 16.06 -5.82
N GLN A 116 5.75 17.02 -5.51
CA GLN A 116 6.06 17.39 -4.13
C GLN A 116 4.83 17.98 -3.44
N GLU A 117 4.14 18.92 -4.09
CA GLU A 117 2.93 19.55 -3.55
C GLU A 117 1.82 18.53 -3.29
N TRP A 118 1.52 17.67 -4.27
CA TRP A 118 0.50 16.64 -4.13
C TRP A 118 0.87 15.59 -3.07
N GLY A 119 2.14 15.18 -3.01
CA GLY A 119 2.63 14.31 -1.95
C GLY A 119 2.45 14.90 -0.56
N ASP A 120 2.73 16.19 -0.40
CA ASP A 120 2.56 16.92 0.86
C ASP A 120 1.08 17.07 1.26
N ILE A 121 0.19 17.34 0.30
CA ILE A 121 -1.26 17.36 0.52
C ILE A 121 -1.74 16.01 1.04
N LEU A 122 -1.36 14.91 0.37
CA LEU A 122 -1.78 13.56 0.75
C LEU A 122 -1.25 13.17 2.14
N ARG A 123 0.05 13.36 2.40
CA ARG A 123 0.67 13.03 3.69
C ARG A 123 0.06 13.86 4.83
N THR A 124 -0.13 15.17 4.61
CA THR A 124 -0.68 16.08 5.61
C THR A 124 -2.14 15.73 5.92
N THR A 125 -2.94 15.45 4.89
CA THR A 125 -4.35 15.05 5.04
C THR A 125 -4.45 13.74 5.80
N ALA A 126 -3.70 12.72 5.39
CA ALA A 126 -3.68 11.42 6.06
C ALA A 126 -3.25 11.52 7.54
N ARG A 127 -2.34 12.44 7.87
CA ARG A 127 -1.85 12.64 9.25
C ARG A 127 -2.82 13.44 10.11
N LYS A 128 -3.40 14.52 9.58
CA LYS A 128 -4.18 15.49 10.37
C LYS A 128 -5.69 15.25 10.30
N ASN A 129 -6.20 14.93 9.12
CA ASN A 129 -7.63 14.84 8.82
C ASN A 129 -7.91 13.62 7.92
N PRO A 130 -7.66 12.39 8.38
CA PRO A 130 -7.74 11.20 7.52
C PRO A 130 -9.13 10.98 6.89
N GLN A 131 -10.20 11.53 7.48
CA GLN A 131 -11.55 11.51 6.92
C GLN A 131 -11.68 12.33 5.63
N GLN A 132 -10.79 13.29 5.39
CA GLN A 132 -10.75 14.12 4.18
C GLN A 132 -9.85 13.54 3.09
N LEU A 133 -9.19 12.39 3.34
CA LEU A 133 -8.27 11.81 2.37
C LEU A 133 -8.94 11.50 1.02
N ALA A 134 -10.20 11.06 1.04
CA ALA A 134 -10.97 10.83 -0.18
C ALA A 134 -11.08 12.10 -1.03
N SER A 135 -11.41 13.23 -0.39
CA SER A 135 -11.51 14.54 -1.05
C SER A 135 -10.17 15.03 -1.55
N ALA A 136 -9.08 14.79 -0.81
CA ALA A 136 -7.74 15.16 -1.24
C ALA A 136 -7.28 14.36 -2.47
N ILE A 137 -7.53 13.04 -2.51
CA ILE A 137 -7.23 12.20 -3.68
C ILE A 137 -8.05 12.68 -4.89
N ALA A 138 -9.35 12.94 -4.71
CA ALA A 138 -10.22 13.40 -5.79
C ALA A 138 -9.81 14.79 -6.32
N TYR A 139 -9.40 15.71 -5.43
CA TYR A 139 -8.87 17.01 -5.82
C TYR A 139 -7.63 16.86 -6.70
N ILE A 140 -6.64 16.06 -6.26
CA ILE A 140 -5.41 15.86 -7.05
C ILE A 140 -5.72 15.16 -8.37
N ASP A 141 -6.64 14.20 -8.39
CA ASP A 141 -7.04 13.53 -9.64
C ASP A 141 -7.61 14.53 -10.67
N GLN A 142 -8.41 15.50 -10.21
CA GLN A 142 -8.93 16.58 -11.05
C GLN A 142 -7.83 17.54 -11.51
N GLU A 143 -6.89 17.90 -10.64
CA GLU A 143 -5.74 18.74 -11.04
C GLU A 143 -4.87 18.04 -12.09
N VAL A 144 -4.67 16.73 -11.94
CA VAL A 144 -3.94 15.93 -12.94
C VAL A 144 -4.69 15.95 -14.26
N ASP A 145 -6.01 15.72 -14.27
CA ASP A 145 -6.80 15.77 -15.51
C ASP A 145 -6.72 17.16 -16.18
N ALA A 146 -6.83 18.24 -15.40
CA ALA A 146 -6.72 19.60 -15.92
C ALA A 146 -5.33 19.92 -16.50
N VAL A 147 -4.27 19.35 -15.94
CA VAL A 147 -2.91 19.47 -16.48
C VAL A 147 -2.74 18.62 -17.75
N LEU A 148 -3.43 17.49 -17.86
CA LEU A 148 -3.30 16.56 -18.98
C LEU A 148 -4.12 16.92 -20.22
N ASP A 149 -5.19 17.68 -20.07
CA ASP A 149 -5.97 18.26 -21.18
C ASP A 149 -5.11 19.16 -22.10
#